data_AF-A0A946U8T2-F1
#
_entry.id   AF-A0A946U8T2-F1
#
_cell.length_a   1.000
_cell.length_b   1.000
_cell.length_c   1.000
_cell.angle_alpha   90.00
_cell.angle_beta   90.00
_cell.angle_gamma   90.00
#
_symmetry.space_group_name_H-M   'P 1'
#
loop_
_entity.id
_entity.type
_entity.pdbx_description
1 polymer ?
#
loop_
_entity_poly.entity_id
_entity_poly.type
_entity_poly.pdbx_seq_one_letter_code
_entity_poly.pdbx_strand_id
1 'polypeptide(L)'
;MSNTAKALKTEAPSAADRYPVRRLIEPSGKAVGDLPSVNDETLLQLFRHMVRTRTFDESALKLQRVGRIPAYYPCAGMETHVAVPAALEDR
;
A
#
# COMPACT_ATOMS: atom_id res chain seq x y z
N MET A 1 47.44 -10.28 32.06
CA MET A 1 46.30 -9.34 32.06
C MET A 1 45.82 -9.21 30.63
N SER A 2 44.71 -9.87 30.31
CA SER A 2 44.08 -9.89 28.99
C SER A 2 43.32 -8.59 28.76
N ASN A 3 43.45 -7.99 27.58
CA ASN A 3 42.39 -7.15 27.04
C ASN A 3 42.10 -7.59 25.60
N THR A 4 41.39 -8.71 25.53
CA THR A 4 40.80 -9.25 24.31
C THR A 4 39.50 -8.50 23.99
N ALA A 5 39.33 -8.14 22.72
CA ALA A 5 38.06 -7.85 22.06
C ALA A 5 37.22 -6.66 22.57
N LYS A 6 37.57 -5.45 22.11
CA LYS A 6 36.53 -4.50 21.72
C LYS A 6 36.29 -4.65 20.22
N ALA A 7 35.63 -5.75 19.86
CA ALA A 7 35.08 -5.91 18.51
C ALA A 7 34.12 -4.75 18.25
N LEU A 8 34.35 -4.01 17.16
CA LEU A 8 33.40 -3.05 16.63
C LEU A 8 32.08 -3.80 16.37
N LYS A 9 31.09 -3.60 17.24
CA LYS A 9 29.69 -3.83 16.87
C LYS A 9 29.26 -2.68 15.96
N THR A 10 29.68 -2.72 14.71
CA THR A 10 28.99 -1.96 13.67
C THR A 10 27.89 -2.90 13.18
N GLU A 11 26.74 -2.89 13.86
CA GLU A 11 25.55 -3.53 13.31
C GLU A 11 25.23 -2.82 11.99
N ALA A 12 25.21 -3.58 10.89
CA ALA A 12 24.82 -3.04 9.60
C ALA A 12 23.41 -2.43 9.76
N PRO A 13 23.14 -1.25 9.19
CA PRO A 13 21.83 -0.61 9.30
C PRO A 13 20.75 -1.60 8.86
N SER A 14 19.66 -1.65 9.63
CA SER A 14 18.52 -2.50 9.29
C SER A 14 17.97 -2.08 7.92
N ALA A 15 17.27 -2.98 7.23
CA ALA A 15 16.65 -2.64 5.95
C ALA A 15 15.69 -1.43 6.05
N ALA A 16 15.08 -1.24 7.23
CA ALA A 16 14.23 -0.09 7.53
C ALA A 16 15.02 1.23 7.63
N ASP A 17 16.24 1.19 8.16
CA ASP A 17 17.14 2.35 8.21
C ASP A 17 17.62 2.73 6.81
N ARG A 18 17.76 1.72 5.93
CA ARG A 18 18.18 1.93 4.54
C ARG A 18 17.05 2.41 3.64
N TYR A 19 15.80 2.03 3.92
CA TYR A 19 14.62 2.36 3.13
C TYR A 19 13.45 2.74 4.05
N PRO A 20 13.40 4.00 4.52
CA PRO A 20 12.36 4.44 5.43
C PRO A 20 10.98 4.35 4.76
N VAL A 21 10.02 3.75 5.46
CA VAL A 21 8.63 3.69 5.00
C VAL A 21 7.97 5.05 5.18
N ARG A 22 7.51 5.64 4.08
CA ARG A 22 6.74 6.88 4.14
C ARG A 22 5.27 6.58 4.47
N ARG A 23 4.77 7.17 5.56
CA ARG A 23 3.37 7.11 5.98
C ARG A 23 2.81 8.52 6.11
N LEU A 24 1.65 8.76 5.51
CA LEU A 24 0.96 10.06 5.55
C LEU A 24 -0.24 10.07 6.50
N ILE A 25 -0.89 8.92 6.66
CA ILE A 25 -2.12 8.77 7.43
C ILE A 25 -1.96 7.55 8.36
N GLU A 26 -2.38 7.71 9.61
CA GLU A 26 -2.48 6.63 10.59
C GLU A 26 -3.68 5.72 10.32
N PRO A 27 -3.73 4.50 10.89
CA PRO A 27 -4.94 3.66 10.83
C PRO A 27 -6.20 4.34 11.40
N SER A 28 -6.03 5.33 12.29
CA SER A 28 -7.11 6.15 12.84
C SER A 28 -7.72 7.15 11.83
N GLY A 29 -7.08 7.35 10.68
CA GLY A 29 -7.40 8.38 9.70
C GLY A 29 -6.73 9.74 9.96
N LYS A 30 -5.95 9.87 11.04
CA LYS A 30 -5.22 11.11 11.34
C LYS A 30 -3.97 11.27 10.46
N ALA A 31 -3.70 12.50 10.03
CA ALA A 31 -2.48 12.82 9.30
C ALA A 31 -1.23 12.74 10.21
N VAL A 32 -0.14 12.20 9.68
CA VAL A 32 1.18 12.08 10.36
C VAL A 32 2.11 13.26 9.99
N GLY A 33 1.64 14.19 9.16
CA GLY A 33 2.37 15.36 8.69
C GLY A 33 1.63 16.05 7.55
N ASP A 34 2.36 16.78 6.72
CA ASP A 34 1.78 17.49 5.58
C ASP A 34 1.26 16.51 4.52
N LEU A 35 -0.03 16.65 4.22
CA LEU A 35 -0.68 15.90 3.14
C LEU A 35 -0.42 16.61 1.80
N PRO A 36 -0.29 15.84 0.69
CA PRO A 36 -0.25 16.44 -0.63
C PRO A 36 -1.56 17.16 -0.92
N SER A 37 -1.48 18.26 -1.68
CA SER A 37 -2.67 18.95 -2.18
C SER A 37 -3.33 18.10 -3.25
N VAL A 38 -4.38 17.38 -2.87
CA VAL A 38 -5.26 16.63 -3.78
C VAL A 38 -6.67 17.14 -3.56
N ASN A 39 -7.39 17.41 -4.64
CA ASN A 39 -8.76 17.88 -4.52
C ASN A 39 -9.68 16.76 -3.96
N ASP A 40 -10.74 17.17 -3.26
CA ASP A 40 -11.66 16.24 -2.58
C ASP A 40 -12.39 15.34 -3.57
N GLU A 41 -12.71 15.85 -4.77
CA GLU A 41 -13.37 15.09 -5.82
C GLU A 41 -12.52 13.90 -6.28
N THR A 42 -11.22 14.09 -6.47
CA THR A 42 -10.24 13.07 -6.85
C THR A 42 -10.10 12.06 -5.72
N LEU A 43 -10.01 12.51 -4.46
CA LEU A 43 -9.98 11.59 -3.31
C LEU A 43 -11.24 10.73 -3.25
N LEU A 44 -12.42 11.32 -3.46
CA LEU A 44 -13.69 10.60 -3.52
C LEU A 44 -13.76 9.64 -4.71
N GLN A 45 -13.25 10.02 -5.88
CA GLN A 45 -13.17 9.13 -7.04
C GLN A 45 -12.25 7.94 -6.77
N LEU A 46 -11.06 8.17 -6.23
CA LEU A 46 -10.13 7.12 -5.83
C LEU A 46 -10.75 6.16 -4.80
N PHE A 47 -11.45 6.69 -3.80
CA PHE A 47 -12.17 5.86 -2.83
C PHE A 47 -13.25 5.01 -3.49
N ARG A 48 -14.07 5.59 -4.39
CA ARG A 48 -15.06 4.84 -5.17
C ARG A 48 -14.41 3.75 -6.03
N HIS A 49 -13.24 4.01 -6.61
CA HIS A 49 -12.49 3.01 -7.36
C HIS A 49 -12.01 1.87 -6.46
N MET A 50 -11.46 2.14 -5.28
CA MET A 50 -11.07 1.10 -4.33
C MET A 50 -12.25 0.20 -3.93
N VAL A 51 -13.41 0.79 -3.61
CA VAL A 51 -14.64 0.05 -3.29
C VAL A 51 -15.12 -0.79 -4.48
N ARG A 52 -15.08 -0.23 -5.69
CA ARG A 52 -15.44 -0.95 -6.92
C ARG A 52 -14.52 -2.13 -7.16
N THR A 53 -13.20 -1.93 -7.02
CA THR A 53 -12.19 -2.98 -7.13
C THR A 53 -12.50 -4.12 -6.16
N ARG A 54 -12.71 -3.83 -4.87
CA ARG A 54 -13.08 -4.83 -3.86
C ARG A 54 -14.36 -5.60 -4.23
N THR A 55 -15.39 -4.88 -4.67
CA THR A 55 -16.70 -5.48 -5.02
C THR A 55 -16.60 -6.40 -6.24
N PHE A 56 -15.82 -5.99 -7.25
CA PHE A 56 -15.53 -6.82 -8.40
C PHE A 56 -14.73 -8.06 -8.00
N ASP A 57 -13.71 -7.89 -7.17
CA ASP A 57 -12.84 -8.96 -6.66
C ASP A 57 -13.65 -10.08 -6.00
N GLU A 58 -14.59 -9.71 -5.12
CA GLU A 58 -15.47 -10.65 -4.43
C GLU A 58 -16.41 -11.37 -5.40
N SER A 59 -16.93 -10.67 -6.40
CA SER A 59 -17.85 -11.25 -7.39
C SER A 59 -17.13 -12.22 -8.32
N ALA A 60 -15.94 -11.85 -8.80
CA ALA A 60 -15.11 -12.69 -9.64
C ALA A 60 -14.60 -13.93 -8.89
N LEU A 61 -14.21 -13.77 -7.61
CA LEU A 61 -13.84 -14.91 -6.77
C LEU A 61 -15.00 -15.89 -6.57
N LYS A 62 -16.24 -15.40 -6.39
CA LYS A 62 -17.43 -16.26 -6.34
C LYS A 62 -17.62 -17.03 -7.65
N LEU A 63 -17.51 -16.37 -8.80
CA LEU A 63 -17.62 -17.00 -10.12
C LEU A 63 -16.53 -18.05 -10.35
N GLN A 64 -15.30 -17.77 -9.94
CA GLN A 64 -14.19 -18.70 -10.05
C GLN A 64 -14.43 -19.97 -9.22
N ARG A 65 -14.92 -19.83 -7.99
CA ARG A 65 -15.20 -20.96 -7.08
C ARG A 65 -16.29 -21.90 -7.58
N VAL A 66 -17.24 -21.40 -8.38
CA VAL A 66 -18.29 -22.22 -9.01
C VAL A 66 -17.96 -22.63 -10.45
N GLY A 67 -16.73 -22.41 -10.90
CA GLY A 67 -16.28 -22.80 -12.25
C GLY A 67 -16.91 -22.01 -13.39
N ARG A 68 -17.50 -20.83 -13.12
CA ARG A 68 -18.08 -19.95 -14.14
C ARG A 68 -17.03 -19.16 -14.91
N ILE A 69 -15.87 -18.91 -14.30
CA ILE A 69 -14.67 -18.37 -14.96
C ILE A 69 -13.47 -19.25 -14.62
N PRO A 70 -12.50 -19.43 -15.54
CA PRO A 70 -11.43 -20.41 -15.37
C PRO A 70 -10.40 -20.02 -14.30
N ALA A 71 -10.11 -18.73 -14.15
CA ALA A 71 -9.13 -18.24 -13.18
C ALA A 71 -9.44 -16.81 -12.74
N TYR A 72 -9.12 -16.49 -11.50
CA TYR A 72 -9.17 -15.14 -10.94
C TYR A 72 -8.15 -15.02 -9.80
N TYR A 73 -7.45 -13.89 -9.72
CA TYR A 73 -6.42 -13.61 -8.71
C TYR A 73 -6.81 -12.35 -7.93
N PRO A 74 -7.23 -12.48 -6.66
CA PRO A 74 -7.74 -11.35 -5.90
C PRO A 74 -6.64 -10.35 -5.53
N CYS A 75 -7.02 -9.08 -5.38
CA CYS A 75 -6.13 -7.98 -4.98
C CYS A 75 -6.50 -7.37 -3.63
N ALA A 76 -7.19 -8.13 -2.79
CA ALA A 76 -7.54 -7.76 -1.42
C ALA A 76 -6.36 -7.16 -0.63
N GLY A 77 -6.51 -5.93 -0.13
CA GLY A 77 -5.48 -5.19 0.60
C GLY A 77 -4.56 -4.35 -0.31
N MET A 78 -4.73 -4.44 -1.62
CA MET A 78 -3.96 -3.71 -2.64
C MET A 78 -4.86 -2.89 -3.58
N GLU A 79 -6.10 -2.56 -3.16
CA GLU A 79 -7.06 -1.82 -3.98
C GLU A 79 -6.56 -0.43 -4.36
N THR A 80 -5.67 0.15 -3.56
CA THR A 80 -5.05 1.47 -3.81
C THR A 80 -4.16 1.48 -5.06
N HIS A 81 -3.95 0.36 -5.76
CA HIS A 81 -3.26 0.36 -7.06
C HIS A 81 -3.89 1.33 -8.07
N VAL A 82 -5.19 1.66 -7.92
CA VAL A 82 -5.91 2.64 -8.75
C VAL A 82 -5.39 4.07 -8.61
N ALA A 83 -4.63 4.39 -7.56
CA ALA A 83 -4.05 5.71 -7.37
C ALA A 83 -2.85 5.99 -8.30
N VAL A 84 -2.13 4.94 -8.72
CA VAL A 84 -0.99 5.08 -9.63
C VAL A 84 -1.40 5.69 -10.98
N PRO A 85 -2.40 5.15 -11.71
CA PRO A 85 -2.84 5.75 -12.97
C PRO A 85 -3.41 7.15 -12.78
N ALA A 86 -4.15 7.42 -11.70
CA ALA A 86 -4.67 8.76 -11.41
C ALA A 86 -3.55 9.81 -11.26
N ALA A 87 -2.39 9.43 -10.71
CA ALA A 87 -1.22 10.30 -10.62
C ALA A 87 -0.47 10.49 -11.96
N LEU A 88 -0.79 9.69 -12.98
CA LEU A 88 -0.23 9.82 -14.33
C LEU A 88 -1.12 10.66 -15.25
N GLU A 89 -2.43 10.71 -15.01
CA GLU A 89 -3.40 11.50 -15.78
C GLU A 89 -3.25 13.02 -15.57
N ASP A 90 -2.58 13.43 -14.49
CA ASP A 90 -2.23 14.83 -14.18
C ASP A 90 -0.98 15.36 -14.95
N ARG A 91 -0.64 14.75 -16.10
CA ARG A 91 0.51 15.14 -16.95
C ARG A 91 0.11 15.68 -18.31
#